data_AF-A0A521EHM8-F1
#
_entry.id   AF-A0A521EHM8-F1
#
_cell.length_a   1.000
_cell.length_b   1.000
_cell.length_c   1.000
_cell.angle_alpha   90.00
_cell.angle_beta   90.00
_cell.angle_gamma   90.00
#
_symmetry.space_group_name_H-M   'P 1'
#
loop_
_entity.id
_entity.type
_entity.pdbx_description
1 polymer ?
#
loop_
_entity_poly.entity_id
_entity_poly.type
_entity_poly.pdbx_seq_one_letter_code
_entity_poly.pdbx_strand_id
1 'polypeptide(L)'
;MFSTFLHHQWIGFWRSRNKGGTIAAQVILGFFAIYLIGVCFLVGFVMEDLIDKFLPGRDVFTVFNGIILYYFAIDFIVRLQIQELPTLAITPYLHLNISKRKLLNFLQIRSLLSVINIFPLIIFFPFCIRNIGLEYGIFACVIYLSSIFSLVIFNNYAALYFKRVSAENIKIVIPAILALAIVGGLEYLHIFSIAAFSDELFSFIATHPAAGCVFPALAISIFLINDRYLKNNLYLENLRSAEEKKSSTDYPFLDRFGAAGTLAALEIKLILRNRRPKATVTKALLLLFYGFIFYKGDLIASSQFGKMLFPAVFMTGNTILIYGQFMFGWQAAEFDGILANSVNIKDFFRAKLILLTISASLLTVLTTFYAYLSWKILILHLAAYLYNIGVSSIVVLYFATRNYKYIDISKGAQFNWEGVSASTMLLALPILLSPYLIYFPLSLIGPYWGLLGITFLGIAGLITRKFWISFLANEFQKRKHQIAAGFRERS
;
A
#
# COMPACT_ATOMS: atom_id res chain seq x y z
N MET A 1 -3.16 -12.16 30.44
CA MET A 1 -4.11 -11.81 29.35
C MET A 1 -3.44 -11.01 28.24
N PHE A 2 -2.96 -9.78 28.48
CA PHE A 2 -2.24 -9.02 27.42
C PHE A 2 -0.99 -9.76 26.90
N SER A 3 -0.09 -10.17 27.81
CA SER A 3 1.06 -11.02 27.48
C SER A 3 0.65 -12.33 26.80
N THR A 4 -0.44 -12.96 27.26
CA THR A 4 -1.02 -14.16 26.64
C THR A 4 -1.45 -13.93 25.18
N PHE A 5 -2.10 -12.81 24.87
CA PHE A 5 -2.48 -12.46 23.51
C PHE A 5 -1.29 -12.14 22.62
N LEU A 6 -0.28 -11.44 23.14
CA LEU A 6 0.98 -11.23 22.43
C LEU A 6 1.70 -12.57 22.16
N HIS A 7 1.73 -13.46 23.15
CA HIS A 7 2.29 -14.80 23.02
C HIS A 7 1.56 -15.63 21.97
N HIS A 8 0.22 -15.58 21.92
CA HIS A 8 -0.54 -16.24 20.86
C HIS A 8 -0.25 -15.66 19.47
N GLN A 9 -0.02 -14.35 19.35
CA GLN A 9 0.39 -13.75 18.08
C GLN A 9 1.81 -14.17 17.69
N TRP A 10 2.72 -14.22 18.65
CA TRP A 10 4.07 -14.73 18.45
C TRP A 10 4.04 -16.18 17.97
N ILE A 11 3.29 -17.04 18.65
CA ILE A 11 3.08 -18.44 18.23
C ILE A 11 2.42 -18.50 16.85
N GLY A 12 1.38 -17.69 16.60
CA GLY A 12 0.69 -17.65 15.31
C GLY A 12 1.62 -17.27 14.17
N PHE A 13 2.49 -16.29 14.40
CA PHE A 13 3.55 -15.91 13.48
C PHE A 13 4.49 -17.10 13.20
N TRP A 14 5.02 -17.73 14.25
CA TRP A 14 5.90 -18.89 14.15
C TRP A 14 5.23 -20.17 13.66
N ARG A 15 3.90 -20.27 13.68
CA ARG A 15 3.13 -21.42 13.17
C ARG A 15 2.56 -21.20 11.77
N SER A 16 2.58 -19.97 11.26
CA SER A 16 2.09 -19.64 9.92
C SER A 16 2.74 -20.50 8.84
N ARG A 17 2.00 -20.96 7.85
CA ARG A 17 2.48 -21.92 6.84
C ARG A 17 3.58 -21.39 5.92
N ASN A 18 3.72 -20.06 5.82
CA ASN A 18 4.68 -19.40 4.94
C ASN A 18 6.06 -19.10 5.57
N LYS A 19 6.37 -19.63 6.77
CA LYS A 19 7.55 -19.28 7.60
C LYS A 19 8.83 -18.97 6.82
N GLY A 20 9.26 -19.88 5.92
CA GLY A 20 10.53 -19.73 5.20
C GLY A 20 10.59 -18.51 4.27
N GLY A 21 9.51 -18.26 3.52
CA GLY A 21 9.38 -17.05 2.70
C GLY A 21 9.15 -15.79 3.55
N THR A 22 8.50 -15.93 4.70
CA THR A 22 8.27 -14.84 5.66
C THR A 22 9.56 -14.42 6.36
N ILE A 23 10.43 -15.36 6.74
CA ILE A 23 11.68 -15.07 7.46
C ILE A 23 12.68 -14.32 6.57
N ALA A 24 12.95 -14.80 5.35
CA ALA A 24 13.86 -14.09 4.44
C ALA A 24 13.35 -12.68 4.11
N ALA A 25 12.04 -12.55 3.82
CA ALA A 25 11.41 -11.26 3.60
C ALA A 25 11.48 -10.36 4.84
N GLN A 26 11.32 -10.91 6.04
CA GLN A 26 11.40 -10.16 7.30
C GLN A 26 12.82 -9.76 7.68
N VAL A 27 13.83 -10.57 7.36
CA VAL A 27 15.23 -10.20 7.56
C VAL A 27 15.55 -9.01 6.67
N ILE A 28 15.20 -9.07 5.38
CA ILE A 28 15.37 -7.95 4.45
C ILE A 28 14.61 -6.71 4.93
N LEU A 29 13.34 -6.88 5.33
CA LEU A 29 12.52 -5.79 5.84
C LEU A 29 13.05 -5.23 7.17
N GLY A 30 13.64 -6.07 8.01
CA GLY A 30 14.28 -5.71 9.27
C GLY A 30 15.53 -4.88 9.05
N PHE A 31 16.41 -5.30 8.12
CA PHE A 31 17.55 -4.49 7.69
C PHE A 31 17.11 -3.16 7.13
N PHE A 32 16.09 -3.14 6.26
CA PHE A 32 15.53 -1.91 5.71
C PHE A 32 14.93 -1.00 6.79
N ALA A 33 14.23 -1.58 7.78
CA ALA A 33 13.67 -0.83 8.91
C ALA A 33 14.77 -0.23 9.80
N ILE A 34 15.82 -1.00 10.13
CA ILE A 34 16.98 -0.51 10.89
C ILE A 34 17.70 0.60 10.12
N TYR A 35 17.91 0.42 8.81
CA TYR A 35 18.47 1.44 7.93
C TYR A 35 17.64 2.73 7.96
N LEU A 36 16.32 2.64 7.78
CA LEU A 36 15.43 3.80 7.84
C LEU A 36 15.43 4.47 9.22
N ILE A 37 15.44 3.69 10.30
CA ILE A 37 15.57 4.20 11.67
C ILE A 37 16.88 4.99 11.82
N GLY A 38 17.99 4.43 11.33
CA GLY A 38 19.29 5.10 11.36
C GLY A 38 19.31 6.41 10.56
N VAL A 39 18.70 6.40 9.36
CA VAL A 39 18.56 7.62 8.53
C VAL A 39 17.70 8.66 9.25
N CYS A 40 16.55 8.27 9.80
CA CYS A 40 15.67 9.17 10.56
C CYS A 40 16.39 9.79 11.76
N PHE A 41 17.17 8.99 12.49
CA PHE A 41 17.95 9.47 13.62
C PHE A 41 19.01 10.48 13.17
N LEU A 42 19.75 10.17 12.11
CA LEU A 42 20.77 11.06 11.55
C LEU A 42 20.16 12.38 11.07
N VAL A 43 19.03 12.32 10.36
CA VAL A 43 18.28 13.51 9.94
C VAL A 43 17.89 14.35 11.15
N GLY A 44 17.37 13.72 12.20
CA GLY A 44 17.02 14.41 13.45
C GLY A 44 18.22 15.06 14.14
N PHE A 45 19.36 14.36 14.16
CA PHE A 45 20.58 14.81 14.83
C PHE A 45 21.25 15.99 14.11
N VAL A 46 21.31 15.95 12.78
CA VAL A 46 21.96 16.95 11.90
C VAL A 46 20.93 17.98 11.39
N MET A 47 19.73 18.02 11.95
CA MET A 47 18.63 18.83 11.41
C MET A 47 18.93 20.33 11.42
N GLU A 48 19.63 20.83 12.44
CA GLU A 48 20.12 22.22 12.50
C GLU A 48 21.03 22.54 11.30
N ASP A 49 22.09 21.75 11.10
CA ASP A 49 23.03 21.94 9.98
C ASP A 49 22.33 21.80 8.61
N LEU A 50 21.32 20.92 8.52
CA LEU A 50 20.51 20.77 7.30
C LEU A 50 19.68 22.03 7.04
N ILE A 51 19.06 22.60 8.07
CA ILE A 51 18.27 23.83 7.94
C ILE A 51 19.19 24.98 7.51
N ASP A 52 20.32 25.18 8.18
CA ASP A 52 21.27 26.26 7.85
C ASP A 52 21.80 26.14 6.42
N LYS A 53 22.07 24.92 5.96
CA LYS A 53 22.60 24.66 4.62
C LYS A 53 21.58 24.86 3.51
N PHE A 54 20.34 24.41 3.71
CA PHE A 54 19.30 24.44 2.68
C PHE A 54 18.46 25.72 2.71
N LEU A 55 18.38 26.40 3.86
CA LEU A 55 17.60 27.61 4.08
C LEU A 55 18.46 28.67 4.80
N PRO A 56 19.57 29.12 4.17
CA PRO A 56 20.49 30.06 4.82
C PRO A 56 19.78 31.37 5.17
N GLY A 57 20.04 31.86 6.39
CA GLY A 57 19.51 33.13 6.89
C GLY A 57 18.10 33.06 7.50
N ARG A 58 17.51 31.86 7.63
CA ARG A 58 16.29 31.66 8.42
C ARG A 58 16.64 31.16 9.82
N ASP A 59 15.84 31.55 10.80
CA ASP A 59 15.97 31.04 12.16
C ASP A 59 15.65 29.53 12.21
N VAL A 60 16.54 28.76 12.84
CA VAL A 60 16.47 27.30 12.87
C VAL A 60 15.23 26.85 13.65
N PHE A 61 14.89 27.53 14.75
CA PHE A 61 13.74 27.20 15.58
C PHE A 61 12.44 27.47 14.85
N THR A 62 12.31 28.63 14.18
CA THR A 62 11.16 28.94 13.32
C THR A 62 10.92 27.87 12.26
N VAL A 63 11.98 27.43 11.56
CA VAL A 63 11.85 26.40 10.52
C VAL A 63 11.48 25.05 11.13
N PHE A 64 12.15 24.64 12.20
CA PHE A 64 11.88 23.37 12.88
C PHE A 64 10.45 23.30 13.41
N ASN A 65 10.02 24.33 14.16
CA ASN A 65 8.67 24.44 14.71
C ASN A 65 7.63 24.42 13.58
N GLY A 66 7.90 25.10 12.46
CA GLY A 66 7.02 25.12 11.28
C GLY A 66 6.82 23.75 10.62
N ILE A 67 7.79 22.84 10.71
CA ILE A 67 7.72 21.51 10.09
C ILE A 67 6.84 20.53 10.88
N ILE A 68 6.67 20.70 12.18
CA ILE A 68 6.05 19.68 13.05
C ILE A 68 4.61 19.34 12.64
N LEU A 69 3.70 20.32 12.58
CA LEU A 69 2.31 20.03 12.19
C LEU A 69 2.21 19.57 10.74
N TYR A 70 3.08 20.08 9.86
CA TYR A 70 3.14 19.66 8.47
C TYR A 70 3.52 18.18 8.35
N TYR A 71 4.53 17.74 9.11
CA TYR A 71 4.91 16.34 9.23
C TYR A 71 3.74 15.49 9.73
N PHE A 72 3.06 15.91 10.81
CA PHE A 72 1.93 15.15 11.35
C PHE A 72 0.73 15.12 10.41
N ALA A 73 0.51 16.15 9.58
CA ALA A 73 -0.51 16.11 8.53
C ALA A 73 -0.19 15.04 7.46
N ILE A 74 1.05 14.99 6.99
CA ILE A 74 1.51 13.96 6.05
C ILE A 74 1.46 12.57 6.68
N ASP A 75 1.98 12.43 7.91
CA ASP A 75 1.96 11.19 8.68
C ASP A 75 0.53 10.66 8.84
N PHE A 76 -0.46 11.52 9.09
CA PHE A 76 -1.87 11.13 9.13
C PHE A 76 -2.34 10.53 7.79
N ILE A 77 -2.07 11.18 6.66
CA ILE A 77 -2.44 10.69 5.32
C ILE A 77 -1.76 9.35 5.03
N VAL A 78 -0.47 9.24 5.35
CA VAL A 78 0.31 8.00 5.18
C VAL A 78 -0.26 6.88 6.06
N ARG A 79 -0.65 7.16 7.31
CA ARG A 79 -1.28 6.18 8.21
C ARG A 79 -2.59 5.67 7.68
N LEU A 80 -3.44 6.52 7.12
CA LEU A 80 -4.70 6.06 6.52
C LEU A 80 -4.43 4.95 5.49
N GLN A 81 -3.41 5.16 4.65
CA GLN A 81 -2.97 4.18 3.66
C GLN A 81 -2.36 2.94 4.32
N ILE A 82 -1.26 3.09 5.07
CA ILE A 82 -0.40 1.96 5.46
C ILE A 82 -0.89 1.24 6.73
N GLN A 83 -1.49 1.95 7.69
CA GLN A 83 -1.76 1.40 9.03
C GLN A 83 -2.99 0.49 9.04
N GLU A 84 -2.81 -0.81 9.26
CA GLU A 84 -3.91 -1.78 9.29
C GLU A 84 -4.78 -1.70 10.56
N LEU A 85 -6.06 -2.06 10.42
CA LEU A 85 -6.96 -2.19 11.57
C LEU A 85 -6.63 -3.49 12.32
N PRO A 86 -6.33 -3.45 13.64
CA PRO A 86 -5.94 -4.65 14.38
C PRO A 86 -7.10 -5.62 14.67
N THR A 87 -8.29 -5.42 14.10
CA THR A 87 -9.54 -6.11 14.43
C THR A 87 -9.49 -7.62 14.22
N LEU A 88 -8.74 -8.11 13.23
CA LEU A 88 -8.54 -9.55 12.99
C LEU A 88 -7.90 -10.30 14.16
N ALA A 89 -7.08 -9.62 14.97
CA ALA A 89 -6.38 -10.30 16.06
C ALA A 89 -7.30 -10.72 17.21
N ILE A 90 -8.50 -10.14 17.30
CA ILE A 90 -9.42 -10.48 18.38
C ILE A 90 -10.57 -11.39 17.96
N THR A 91 -10.77 -11.60 16.65
CA THR A 91 -11.88 -12.44 16.17
C THR A 91 -11.89 -13.85 16.76
N PRO A 92 -10.74 -14.54 17.00
CA PRO A 92 -10.76 -15.86 17.63
C PRO A 92 -11.13 -15.81 19.12
N TYR A 93 -11.12 -14.65 19.76
CA TYR A 93 -11.45 -14.51 21.18
C TYR A 93 -12.89 -14.03 21.41
N LEU A 94 -13.60 -13.58 20.36
CA LEU A 94 -14.95 -13.01 20.48
C LEU A 94 -16.00 -14.01 20.96
N HIS A 95 -15.79 -15.32 20.76
CA HIS A 95 -16.68 -16.38 21.21
C HIS A 95 -16.30 -16.96 22.58
N LEU A 96 -15.16 -16.54 23.15
CA LEU A 96 -14.71 -16.98 24.46
C LEU A 96 -15.28 -16.08 25.55
N ASN A 97 -15.38 -16.59 26.78
CA ASN A 97 -15.84 -15.82 27.94
C ASN A 97 -14.77 -14.82 28.45
N ILE A 98 -14.38 -13.89 27.58
CA ILE A 98 -13.42 -12.82 27.85
C ILE A 98 -14.18 -11.50 27.81
N SER A 99 -14.08 -10.71 28.88
CA SER A 99 -14.75 -9.40 28.95
C SER A 99 -14.35 -8.51 27.76
N LYS A 100 -15.33 -7.91 27.08
CA LYS A 100 -15.13 -7.00 25.94
C LYS A 100 -14.05 -5.94 26.22
N ARG A 101 -14.04 -5.35 27.41
CA ARG A 101 -13.03 -4.34 27.83
C ARG A 101 -11.59 -4.83 27.69
N LYS A 102 -11.29 -6.09 28.00
CA LYS A 102 -9.95 -6.67 27.86
C LYS A 102 -9.53 -6.79 26.39
N LEU A 103 -10.46 -7.17 25.51
CA LEU A 103 -10.20 -7.26 24.06
C LEU A 103 -9.99 -5.87 23.45
N LEU A 104 -10.80 -4.89 23.87
CA LEU A 104 -10.67 -3.50 23.44
C LEU A 104 -9.36 -2.86 23.89
N ASN A 105 -8.97 -3.04 25.14
CA ASN A 105 -7.68 -2.56 25.64
C ASN A 105 -6.51 -3.20 24.87
N PHE A 106 -6.60 -4.50 24.56
CA PHE A 106 -5.59 -5.17 23.74
C PHE A 106 -5.47 -4.55 22.35
N LEU A 107 -6.59 -4.28 21.66
CA LEU A 107 -6.57 -3.64 20.34
C LEU A 107 -5.93 -2.25 20.37
N GLN A 108 -6.23 -1.47 21.40
CA GLN A 108 -5.72 -0.10 21.53
C GLN A 108 -4.22 -0.09 21.81
N ILE A 109 -3.76 -0.85 22.80
CA ILE A 109 -2.33 -0.96 23.13
C ILE A 109 -1.55 -1.52 21.93
N ARG A 110 -2.08 -2.53 21.23
CA ARG A 110 -1.43 -3.11 20.05
C ARG A 110 -1.18 -2.06 18.96
N SER A 111 -2.11 -1.12 18.76
CA SER A 111 -1.91 -0.06 17.77
C SER A 111 -0.75 0.88 18.11
N LEU A 112 -0.51 1.13 19.40
CA LEU A 112 0.60 1.97 19.85
C LEU A 112 1.97 1.32 19.61
N LEU A 113 2.02 -0.02 19.57
CA LEU A 113 3.25 -0.78 19.30
C LEU A 113 3.61 -0.86 17.79
N SER A 114 2.92 -0.13 16.92
CA SER A 114 3.25 -0.05 15.50
C SER A 114 4.60 0.66 15.28
N VAL A 115 5.44 0.12 14.39
CA VAL A 115 6.74 0.74 14.01
C VAL A 115 6.56 2.15 13.47
N ILE A 116 5.40 2.45 12.85
CA ILE A 116 5.08 3.79 12.31
C ILE A 116 5.04 4.85 13.42
N ASN A 117 4.77 4.47 14.68
CA ASN A 117 4.79 5.41 15.82
C ASN A 117 6.20 5.77 16.27
N ILE A 118 7.22 5.01 15.83
CA ILE A 118 8.61 5.21 16.24
C ILE A 118 9.27 6.28 15.37
N PHE A 119 8.97 6.34 14.07
CA PHE A 119 9.61 7.29 13.15
C PHE A 119 9.54 8.76 13.58
N PRO A 120 8.38 9.33 13.97
CA PRO A 120 8.31 10.73 14.36
C PRO A 120 9.17 11.02 15.59
N LEU A 121 9.18 10.10 16.56
CA LEU A 121 9.97 10.25 17.79
C LEU A 121 11.46 10.29 17.46
N ILE A 122 11.94 9.38 16.61
CA ILE A 122 13.36 9.30 16.24
C ILE A 122 13.81 10.51 15.41
N ILE A 123 12.92 11.10 14.60
CA ILE A 123 13.23 12.30 13.81
C ILE A 123 13.31 13.54 14.71
N PHE A 124 12.32 13.76 15.58
CA PHE A 124 12.24 15.04 16.32
C PHE A 124 13.01 15.02 17.65
N PHE A 125 13.07 13.89 18.36
CA PHE A 125 13.67 13.85 19.70
C PHE A 125 15.15 14.27 19.74
N PRO A 126 16.02 13.85 18.80
CA PRO A 126 17.43 14.27 18.81
C PRO A 126 17.58 15.78 18.73
N PHE A 127 16.81 16.45 17.86
CA PHE A 127 16.82 17.90 17.73
C PHE A 127 16.31 18.58 19.02
N CYS A 128 15.19 18.10 19.59
CA CYS A 128 14.66 18.68 20.83
C CYS A 128 15.67 18.59 21.97
N ILE A 129 16.34 17.45 22.14
CA ILE A 129 17.33 17.26 23.21
C ILE A 129 18.55 18.15 22.99
N ARG A 130 19.04 18.26 21.76
CA ARG A 130 20.25 19.01 21.43
C ARG A 130 20.04 20.52 21.42
N ASN A 131 18.92 21.00 20.87
CA ASN A 131 18.74 22.44 20.62
C ASN A 131 17.74 23.07 21.60
N ILE A 132 16.53 22.51 21.71
CA ILE A 132 15.49 23.04 22.63
C ILE A 132 15.93 22.91 24.09
N GLY A 133 16.56 21.78 24.46
CA GLY A 133 17.05 21.56 25.82
C GLY A 133 18.18 22.48 26.24
N LEU A 134 19.05 22.89 25.30
CA LEU A 134 20.15 23.82 25.58
C LEU A 134 19.66 25.27 25.67
N GLU A 135 18.71 25.67 24.82
CA GLU A 135 18.24 27.06 24.75
C GLU A 135 17.14 27.39 25.77
N TYR A 136 16.11 26.53 25.88
CA TYR A 136 14.92 26.77 26.71
C TYR A 136 14.92 25.96 28.02
N GLY A 137 15.94 25.11 28.21
CA GLY A 137 16.12 24.30 29.41
C GLY A 137 15.37 22.96 29.42
N ILE A 138 15.69 22.13 30.41
CA ILE A 138 15.24 20.73 30.51
C ILE A 138 13.71 20.64 30.61
N PHE A 139 13.07 21.53 31.36
CA PHE A 139 11.61 21.50 31.54
C PHE A 139 10.87 21.76 30.23
N ALA A 140 11.28 22.78 29.47
CA ALA A 140 10.73 23.07 28.15
C ALA A 140 10.94 21.90 27.19
N CYS A 141 12.14 21.30 27.19
CA CYS A 141 12.43 20.10 26.39
C CYS A 141 11.52 18.92 26.72
N VAL A 142 11.28 18.61 28.01
CA VAL A 142 10.40 17.50 28.41
C VAL A 142 8.97 17.72 27.95
N ILE A 143 8.46 18.95 28.09
CA ILE A 143 7.14 19.31 27.56
C ILE A 143 7.11 19.14 26.04
N TYR A 144 8.14 19.62 25.33
CA TYR A 144 8.22 19.54 23.88
C TYR A 144 8.20 18.08 23.37
N LEU A 145 8.99 17.22 24.01
CA LEU A 145 9.00 15.78 23.75
C LEU A 145 7.62 15.15 24.05
N SER A 146 6.97 15.56 25.14
CA SER A 146 5.62 15.12 25.51
C SER A 146 4.57 15.56 24.49
N SER A 147 4.67 16.78 23.95
CA SER A 147 3.79 17.30 22.90
C SER A 147 3.93 16.49 21.61
N ILE A 148 5.15 16.23 21.15
CA ILE A 148 5.40 15.38 19.97
C ILE A 148 4.89 13.96 20.21
N PHE A 149 5.19 13.36 21.35
CA PHE A 149 4.71 12.01 21.69
C PHE A 149 3.18 11.94 21.72
N SER A 150 2.53 12.98 22.23
CA SER A 150 1.07 13.09 22.24
C SER A 150 0.49 13.22 20.84
N LEU A 151 1.15 13.95 19.93
CA LEU A 151 0.76 14.02 18.52
C LEU A 151 0.87 12.66 17.82
N VAL A 152 1.89 11.86 18.12
CA VAL A 152 1.99 10.48 17.62
C VAL A 152 0.79 9.65 18.05
N ILE A 153 0.45 9.70 19.35
CA ILE A 153 -0.73 8.99 19.88
C ILE A 153 -2.01 9.49 19.22
N PHE A 154 -2.13 10.81 19.08
CA PHE A 154 -3.29 11.44 18.46
C PHE A 154 -3.49 10.92 17.03
N ASN A 155 -2.46 11.03 16.19
CA ASN A 155 -2.51 10.58 14.80
C ASN A 155 -2.78 9.09 14.67
N ASN A 156 -2.18 8.26 15.53
CA ASN A 156 -2.44 6.82 15.55
C ASN A 156 -3.93 6.51 15.75
N TYR A 157 -4.56 7.09 16.78
CA TYR A 157 -5.97 6.84 17.06
C TYR A 157 -6.92 7.56 16.10
N ALA A 158 -6.60 8.77 15.68
CA ALA A 158 -7.37 9.51 14.69
C ALA A 158 -7.43 8.76 13.35
N ALA A 159 -6.29 8.24 12.88
CA ALA A 159 -6.24 7.48 11.63
C ALA A 159 -7.06 6.18 11.72
N LEU A 160 -6.96 5.45 12.84
CA LEU A 160 -7.75 4.23 13.06
C LEU A 160 -9.24 4.53 13.15
N TYR A 161 -9.63 5.59 13.86
CA TYR A 161 -11.02 6.00 13.98
C TYR A 161 -11.61 6.39 12.62
N PHE A 162 -10.94 7.29 11.89
CA PHE A 162 -11.37 7.72 10.56
C PHE A 162 -11.48 6.54 9.59
N LYS A 163 -10.50 5.63 9.61
CA LYS A 163 -10.49 4.44 8.76
C LYS A 163 -11.65 3.49 9.04
N ARG A 164 -12.10 3.34 10.29
CA ARG A 164 -13.29 2.53 10.60
C ARG A 164 -14.58 3.21 10.16
N VAL A 165 -14.73 4.48 10.51
CA VAL A 165 -15.93 5.26 10.20
C VAL A 165 -16.14 5.40 8.69
N SER A 166 -15.06 5.65 7.94
CA SER A 166 -15.09 5.72 6.47
C SER A 166 -15.45 4.40 5.78
N ALA A 167 -15.09 3.26 6.38
CA ALA A 167 -15.43 1.94 5.83
C ALA A 167 -16.93 1.63 5.93
N GLU A 168 -17.60 2.12 6.98
CA GLU A 168 -19.04 1.96 7.20
C GLU A 168 -19.86 3.03 6.45
N ASN A 169 -19.41 4.28 6.47
CA ASN A 169 -20.15 5.40 5.88
C ASN A 169 -19.27 6.29 5.01
N ILE A 170 -19.34 6.05 3.70
CA ILE A 170 -18.60 6.81 2.68
C ILE A 170 -18.91 8.32 2.69
N LYS A 171 -20.09 8.73 3.19
CA LYS A 171 -20.47 10.14 3.25
C LYS A 171 -19.58 10.96 4.18
N ILE A 172 -18.86 10.32 5.10
CA ILE A 172 -17.93 10.97 6.03
C ILE A 172 -16.57 11.27 5.36
N VAL A 173 -16.25 10.58 4.26
CA VAL A 173 -15.03 10.82 3.49
C VAL A 173 -15.10 12.13 2.70
N ILE A 174 -16.27 12.47 2.16
CA ILE A 174 -16.51 13.68 1.37
C ILE A 174 -16.16 14.97 2.12
N PRO A 175 -16.70 15.24 3.33
CA PRO A 175 -16.37 16.45 4.09
C PRO A 175 -14.90 16.47 4.54
N ALA A 176 -14.27 15.33 4.79
CA ALA A 176 -12.85 15.28 5.14
C ALA A 176 -11.95 15.63 3.96
N ILE A 177 -12.27 15.14 2.75
CA ILE A 177 -11.58 15.55 1.51
C ILE A 177 -11.79 17.03 1.23
N LEU A 178 -13.02 17.53 1.39
CA LEU A 178 -13.32 18.96 1.25
C LEU A 178 -12.53 19.81 2.24
N ALA A 179 -12.46 19.42 3.51
CA ALA A 179 -11.67 20.13 4.52
C ALA A 179 -10.17 20.17 4.15
N LEU A 180 -9.61 19.04 3.72
CA LEU A 180 -8.21 18.99 3.24
C LEU A 180 -8.01 19.85 1.98
N ALA A 181 -8.95 19.86 1.05
CA ALA A 181 -8.89 20.68 -0.15
C ALA A 181 -9.01 22.18 0.15
N ILE A 182 -9.84 22.55 1.13
CA ILE A 182 -9.95 23.94 1.61
C ILE A 182 -8.65 24.37 2.28
N VAL A 183 -8.12 23.58 3.21
CA VAL A 183 -6.85 23.92 3.90
C VAL A 183 -5.70 24.00 2.89
N GLY A 184 -5.58 23.03 1.97
CA GLY A 184 -4.58 23.08 0.91
C GLY A 184 -4.77 24.25 -0.07
N GLY A 185 -6.02 24.62 -0.36
CA GLY A 185 -6.35 25.80 -1.16
C GLY A 185 -5.98 27.11 -0.47
N LEU A 186 -6.23 27.22 0.84
CA LEU A 186 -5.82 28.39 1.64
C LEU A 186 -4.31 28.53 1.73
N GLU A 187 -3.57 27.42 1.83
CA GLU A 187 -2.11 27.39 1.75
C GLU A 187 -1.62 27.84 0.38
N TYR A 188 -2.22 27.33 -0.70
CA TYR A 188 -1.86 27.71 -2.07
C TYR A 188 -2.12 29.19 -2.37
N LEU A 189 -3.19 29.75 -1.80
CA LEU A 189 -3.53 31.17 -1.93
C LEU A 189 -2.75 32.07 -0.95
N HIS A 190 -1.84 31.51 -0.13
CA HIS A 190 -1.08 32.22 0.88
C HIS A 190 -1.94 32.96 1.93
N ILE A 191 -3.19 32.53 2.14
CA ILE A 191 -4.12 33.13 3.13
C ILE A 191 -3.85 32.55 4.52
N PHE A 192 -3.47 31.28 4.59
CA PHE A 192 -3.11 30.58 5.81
C PHE A 192 -1.84 29.79 5.55
N SER A 193 -0.93 29.74 6.53
CA SER A 193 0.21 28.82 6.45
C SER A 193 0.24 27.89 7.66
N ILE A 194 0.17 26.58 7.38
CA ILE A 194 0.35 25.53 8.38
C ILE A 194 1.70 25.69 9.07
N ALA A 195 2.73 26.06 8.32
CA ALA A 195 4.07 26.26 8.87
C ALA A 195 4.12 27.45 9.84
N ALA A 196 3.52 28.59 9.49
CA ALA A 196 3.46 29.75 10.38
C ALA A 196 2.66 29.46 11.66
N PHE A 197 1.51 28.80 11.54
CA PHE A 197 0.70 28.41 12.70
C PHE A 197 1.42 27.39 13.60
N SER A 198 2.13 26.44 12.99
CA SER A 198 2.95 25.46 13.72
C SER A 198 4.09 26.17 14.46
N ASP A 199 4.77 27.12 13.81
CA ASP A 199 5.80 27.91 14.47
C ASP A 199 5.27 28.68 15.68
N GLU A 200 4.22 29.47 15.50
CA GLU A 200 3.61 30.26 16.56
C GLU A 200 3.24 29.39 17.78
N LEU A 201 2.64 28.23 17.53
CA LEU A 201 2.23 27.29 18.57
C LEU A 201 3.42 26.71 19.35
N PHE A 202 4.45 26.22 18.65
CA PHE A 202 5.59 25.56 19.30
C PHE A 202 6.59 26.55 19.90
N SER A 203 6.75 27.74 19.31
CA SER A 203 7.48 28.87 19.90
C SER A 203 6.80 29.36 21.19
N PHE A 204 5.45 29.41 21.20
CA PHE A 204 4.72 29.71 22.43
C PHE A 204 4.93 28.65 23.52
N ILE A 205 4.99 27.37 23.15
CA ILE A 205 5.27 26.28 24.11
C ILE A 205 6.71 26.31 24.62
N ALA A 206 7.68 26.67 23.76
CA ALA A 206 9.07 26.82 24.17
C ALA A 206 9.23 27.89 25.27
N THR A 207 8.50 29.01 25.14
CA THR A 207 8.51 30.10 26.12
C THR A 207 7.58 29.88 27.31
N HIS A 208 6.44 29.21 27.11
CA HIS A 208 5.43 28.91 28.12
C HIS A 208 5.12 27.41 28.16
N PRO A 209 6.00 26.57 28.77
CA PRO A 209 5.89 25.11 28.67
C PRO A 209 4.58 24.52 29.20
N ALA A 210 3.89 25.19 30.13
CA ALA A 210 2.57 24.74 30.61
C ALA A 210 1.53 24.63 29.48
N ALA A 211 1.64 25.41 28.40
CA ALA A 211 0.74 25.37 27.25
C ALA A 211 0.83 24.03 26.48
N GLY A 212 1.96 23.34 26.54
CA GLY A 212 2.15 22.05 25.86
C GLY A 212 1.25 20.92 26.37
N CYS A 213 0.63 21.08 27.54
CA CYS A 213 -0.34 20.15 28.13
C CYS A 213 -1.62 19.97 27.29
N VAL A 214 -1.89 20.88 26.33
CA VAL A 214 -3.00 20.76 25.37
C VAL A 214 -2.86 19.49 24.52
N PHE A 215 -1.64 19.10 24.12
CA PHE A 215 -1.44 17.93 23.26
C PHE A 215 -1.76 16.60 23.96
N PRO A 216 -1.31 16.33 25.20
CA PRO A 216 -1.79 15.18 25.98
C PRO A 216 -3.32 15.14 26.09
N ALA A 217 -3.98 16.29 26.31
CA ALA A 217 -5.43 16.36 26.40
C ALA A 217 -6.11 15.96 25.07
N LEU A 218 -5.59 16.41 23.93
CA LEU A 218 -6.05 16.00 22.60
C LEU A 218 -5.85 14.49 22.36
N ALA A 219 -4.68 13.95 22.73
CA ALA A 219 -4.37 12.53 22.60
C ALA A 219 -5.32 11.64 23.43
N ILE A 220 -5.61 12.04 24.67
CA ILE A 220 -6.59 11.37 25.54
C ILE A 220 -8.00 11.49 24.94
N SER A 221 -8.37 12.65 24.41
CA SER A 221 -9.70 12.87 23.83
C SER A 221 -9.96 11.93 22.66
N ILE A 222 -9.03 11.82 21.71
CA ILE A 222 -9.20 10.92 20.56
C ILE A 222 -9.13 9.45 20.97
N PHE A 223 -8.32 9.11 21.98
CA PHE A 223 -8.33 7.77 22.58
C PHE A 223 -9.72 7.40 23.11
N LEU A 224 -10.36 8.30 23.86
CA LEU A 224 -11.70 8.08 24.39
C LEU A 224 -12.78 7.99 23.29
N ILE A 225 -12.69 8.83 22.25
CA ILE A 225 -13.60 8.75 21.08
C ILE A 225 -13.47 7.38 20.40
N ASN A 226 -12.24 6.95 20.16
CA ASN A 226 -11.93 5.67 19.54
C ASN A 226 -12.39 4.48 20.41
N ASP A 227 -12.19 4.54 21.73
CA ASP A 227 -12.64 3.53 22.68
C ASP A 227 -14.18 3.41 22.72
N ARG A 228 -14.89 4.54 22.78
CA ARG A 228 -16.37 4.58 22.73
C ARG A 228 -16.90 3.98 21.43
N TYR A 229 -16.31 4.36 20.30
CA TYR A 229 -16.71 3.82 18.99
C TYR A 229 -16.51 2.31 18.93
N LEU A 230 -15.38 1.81 19.42
CA LEU A 230 -15.12 0.37 19.48
C LEU A 230 -16.11 -0.35 20.40
N LYS A 231 -16.44 0.19 21.58
CA LYS A 231 -17.42 -0.42 22.48
C LYS A 231 -18.78 -0.63 21.82
N ASN A 232 -19.22 0.31 21.00
CA ASN A 232 -20.54 0.30 20.38
C ASN A 232 -20.61 -0.55 19.10
N ASN A 233 -19.50 -0.73 18.37
CA ASN A 233 -19.51 -1.34 17.03
C ASN A 233 -18.82 -2.72 16.93
N LEU A 234 -18.20 -3.20 18.01
CA LEU A 234 -17.48 -4.49 18.02
C LEU A 234 -18.42 -5.70 18.21
N TYR A 235 -19.43 -5.83 17.35
CA TYR A 235 -20.33 -6.98 17.31
C TYR A 235 -20.04 -7.85 16.07
N LEU A 236 -20.06 -9.18 16.25
CA LEU A 236 -19.86 -10.16 15.17
C LEU A 236 -20.89 -10.01 14.03
N GLU A 237 -22.05 -9.47 14.35
CA GLU A 237 -23.21 -9.32 13.46
C GLU A 237 -22.99 -8.28 12.35
N ASN A 238 -22.27 -7.17 12.66
CA ASN A 238 -21.98 -6.11 11.69
C ASN A 238 -20.93 -6.52 10.64
N LEU A 239 -20.23 -7.64 10.84
CA LEU A 239 -19.24 -8.16 9.89
C LEU A 239 -19.87 -9.02 8.77
N ARG A 240 -21.17 -9.34 8.84
CA ARG A 240 -21.85 -10.30 7.94
C ARG A 240 -22.79 -9.70 6.91
N SER A 241 -23.00 -8.39 6.88
CA SER A 241 -23.91 -7.77 5.92
C SER A 241 -23.23 -7.48 4.58
N ALA A 242 -23.21 -8.46 3.69
CA ALA A 242 -22.95 -8.25 2.27
C ALA A 242 -24.21 -8.62 1.48
N GLU A 243 -25.00 -7.61 1.10
CA GLU A 243 -26.13 -7.76 0.19
C GLU A 243 -25.68 -8.28 -1.18
N GLU A 244 -26.31 -9.36 -1.63
CA GLU A 244 -26.15 -9.90 -2.97
C GLU A 244 -26.83 -9.02 -4.01
N LYS A 245 -26.06 -8.35 -4.87
CA LYS A 245 -26.56 -7.86 -6.16
C LYS A 245 -26.25 -8.88 -7.25
N LYS A 246 -27.29 -9.54 -7.75
CA LYS A 246 -27.22 -10.38 -8.95
C LYS A 246 -27.20 -9.48 -10.19
N SER A 247 -26.16 -9.60 -10.99
CA SER A 247 -26.12 -9.10 -12.36
C SER A 247 -25.56 -10.22 -13.24
N SER A 248 -26.39 -10.72 -14.14
CA SER A 248 -26.02 -11.72 -15.16
C SER A 248 -25.71 -11.00 -16.46
N THR A 249 -24.55 -10.37 -16.55
CA THR A 249 -24.05 -9.81 -17.82
C THR A 249 -23.13 -10.83 -18.47
N ASP A 250 -23.51 -11.36 -19.63
CA ASP A 250 -22.63 -12.20 -20.45
C ASP A 250 -21.73 -11.33 -21.34
N TYR A 251 -20.56 -11.85 -21.71
CA TYR A 251 -19.51 -11.14 -22.46
C TYR A 251 -19.21 -11.85 -23.79
N PRO A 252 -19.99 -11.62 -24.86
CA PRO A 252 -19.88 -12.37 -26.12
C PRO A 252 -18.50 -12.32 -26.77
N PHE A 253 -17.73 -11.25 -26.53
CA PHE A 253 -16.39 -11.10 -27.10
C PHE A 253 -15.38 -12.13 -26.56
N LEU A 254 -15.68 -12.81 -25.45
CA LEU A 254 -14.82 -13.84 -24.86
C LEU A 254 -15.09 -15.24 -25.43
N ASP A 255 -16.23 -15.47 -26.08
CA ASP A 255 -16.62 -16.79 -26.58
C ASP A 255 -15.63 -17.33 -27.62
N ARG A 256 -14.92 -16.44 -28.34
CA ARG A 256 -13.83 -16.78 -29.27
C ARG A 256 -12.67 -17.57 -28.65
N PHE A 257 -12.55 -17.54 -27.31
CA PHE A 257 -11.49 -18.24 -26.57
C PHE A 257 -11.96 -19.59 -25.98
N GLY A 258 -13.16 -20.06 -26.34
CA GLY A 258 -13.71 -21.33 -25.88
C GLY A 258 -13.81 -21.40 -24.35
N ALA A 259 -13.48 -22.56 -23.76
CA ALA A 259 -13.54 -22.78 -22.31
C ALA A 259 -12.71 -21.75 -21.51
N ALA A 260 -11.55 -21.32 -22.02
CA ALA A 260 -10.75 -20.28 -21.38
C ALA A 260 -11.45 -18.92 -21.39
N GLY A 261 -12.25 -18.62 -22.42
CA GLY A 261 -13.08 -17.44 -22.52
C GLY A 261 -14.19 -17.42 -21.48
N THR A 262 -14.90 -18.54 -21.31
CA THR A 262 -15.94 -18.69 -20.29
C THR A 262 -15.37 -18.50 -18.88
N LEU A 263 -14.19 -19.08 -18.59
CA LEU A 263 -13.50 -18.88 -17.33
C LEU A 263 -13.08 -17.41 -17.14
N ALA A 264 -12.57 -16.74 -18.18
CA ALA A 264 -12.23 -15.33 -18.11
C ALA A 264 -13.46 -14.45 -17.86
N ALA A 265 -14.61 -14.79 -18.43
CA ALA A 265 -15.87 -14.09 -18.19
C ALA A 265 -16.30 -14.20 -16.72
N LEU A 266 -16.12 -15.37 -16.09
CA LEU A 266 -16.36 -15.56 -14.66
C LEU A 266 -15.44 -14.69 -13.81
N GLU A 267 -14.17 -14.51 -14.17
CA GLU A 267 -13.27 -13.57 -13.49
C GLU A 267 -13.77 -12.13 -13.58
N ILE A 268 -14.18 -11.69 -14.77
CA ILE A 268 -14.70 -10.32 -14.95
C ILE A 268 -15.97 -10.12 -14.11
N LYS A 269 -16.87 -11.10 -14.09
CA LYS A 269 -18.06 -11.10 -13.21
C LYS A 269 -17.66 -10.99 -11.74
N LEU A 270 -16.66 -11.76 -11.30
CA LEU A 270 -16.11 -11.69 -9.94
C LEU A 270 -15.57 -10.30 -9.62
N ILE A 271 -14.82 -9.69 -10.55
CA ILE A 271 -14.27 -8.34 -10.37
C ILE A 271 -15.39 -7.32 -10.21
N LEU A 272 -16.37 -7.33 -11.11
CA LEU A 272 -17.41 -6.30 -11.15
C LEU A 272 -18.46 -6.46 -10.04
N ARG A 273 -18.73 -7.70 -9.61
CA ARG A 273 -19.70 -8.01 -8.54
C ARG A 273 -19.18 -7.63 -7.15
N ASN A 274 -17.89 -7.80 -6.89
CA ASN A 274 -17.32 -7.65 -5.55
C ASN A 274 -16.62 -6.30 -5.37
N ARG A 275 -16.96 -5.57 -4.29
CA ARG A 275 -16.40 -4.22 -4.01
C ARG A 275 -14.87 -4.21 -4.00
N ARG A 276 -14.24 -5.25 -3.45
CA ARG A 276 -12.79 -5.34 -3.24
C ARG A 276 -11.97 -5.57 -4.52
N PRO A 277 -12.21 -6.63 -5.30
CA PRO A 277 -11.68 -6.76 -6.65
C PRO A 277 -11.93 -5.53 -7.52
N LYS A 278 -13.16 -5.00 -7.54
CA LYS A 278 -13.52 -3.80 -8.32
C LYS A 278 -12.65 -2.61 -7.96
N ALA A 279 -12.59 -2.26 -6.67
CA ALA A 279 -11.80 -1.11 -6.22
C ALA A 279 -10.30 -1.31 -6.48
N THR A 280 -9.79 -2.53 -6.43
CA THR A 280 -8.38 -2.83 -6.74
C THR A 280 -8.05 -2.52 -8.20
N VAL A 281 -8.93 -2.92 -9.13
CA VAL A 281 -8.80 -2.59 -10.56
C VAL A 281 -9.05 -1.10 -10.81
N THR A 282 -9.99 -0.47 -10.09
CA THR A 282 -10.23 0.98 -10.22
C THR A 282 -9.04 1.81 -9.74
N LYS A 283 -8.33 1.41 -8.68
CA LYS A 283 -7.08 2.07 -8.24
C LYS A 283 -6.02 2.07 -9.35
N ALA A 284 -5.99 1.04 -10.18
CA ALA A 284 -5.10 0.98 -11.33
C ALA A 284 -5.33 2.12 -12.34
N LEU A 285 -6.56 2.64 -12.46
CA LEU A 285 -6.84 3.82 -13.28
C LEU A 285 -6.26 5.11 -12.66
N LEU A 286 -6.36 5.28 -11.34
CA LEU A 286 -5.78 6.43 -10.64
C LEU A 286 -4.25 6.44 -10.74
N LEU A 287 -3.63 5.25 -10.76
CA LEU A 287 -2.19 5.12 -10.92
C LEU A 287 -1.69 5.47 -12.33
N LEU A 288 -2.58 5.75 -13.30
CA LEU A 288 -2.17 6.32 -14.59
C LEU A 288 -1.73 7.77 -14.47
N PHE A 289 -2.14 8.50 -13.44
CA PHE A 289 -1.70 9.88 -13.20
C PHE A 289 -0.24 9.98 -12.71
N TYR A 290 0.42 8.85 -12.42
CA TYR A 290 1.84 8.85 -12.04
C TYR A 290 2.74 9.42 -13.16
N GLY A 291 2.33 9.32 -14.43
CA GLY A 291 3.09 9.88 -15.54
C GLY A 291 3.36 11.39 -15.38
N PHE A 292 2.44 12.16 -14.78
CA PHE A 292 2.63 13.60 -14.53
C PHE A 292 3.78 13.92 -13.58
N ILE A 293 4.14 13.00 -12.68
CA ILE A 293 5.23 13.19 -11.73
C ILE A 293 6.59 12.87 -12.37
N PHE A 294 6.63 11.85 -13.23
CA PHE A 294 7.88 11.30 -13.76
C PHE A 294 8.25 11.81 -15.17
N TYR A 295 7.29 12.19 -16.00
CA TYR A 295 7.54 12.67 -17.35
C TYR A 295 7.83 14.18 -17.34
N LYS A 296 9.11 14.51 -17.14
CA LYS A 296 9.63 15.88 -17.23
C LYS A 296 10.10 16.20 -18.64
N GLY A 297 9.89 17.45 -19.08
CA GLY A 297 10.26 17.92 -20.42
C GLY A 297 11.71 17.61 -20.80
N ASP A 298 12.65 17.88 -19.89
CA ASP A 298 14.08 17.66 -20.11
C ASP A 298 14.43 16.18 -20.37
N LEU A 299 13.74 15.26 -19.66
CA LEU A 299 13.95 13.82 -19.80
C LEU A 299 13.44 13.31 -21.15
N ILE A 300 12.32 13.87 -21.61
CA ILE A 300 11.70 13.53 -22.89
C ILE A 300 12.57 14.07 -24.05
N ALA A 301 13.04 15.30 -23.94
CA ALA A 301 13.89 15.94 -24.94
C ALA A 301 15.20 15.15 -25.12
N SER A 302 15.88 14.83 -24.01
CA SER A 302 17.14 14.08 -23.99
C SER A 302 17.00 12.57 -24.23
N SER A 303 15.79 12.05 -24.50
CA SER A 303 15.53 10.62 -24.71
C SER A 303 16.06 9.71 -23.59
N GLN A 304 16.02 10.19 -22.34
CA GLN A 304 16.47 9.42 -21.17
C GLN A 304 15.44 8.36 -20.77
N PHE A 305 15.16 7.40 -21.68
CA PHE A 305 14.13 6.38 -21.48
C PHE A 305 14.35 5.55 -20.23
N GLY A 306 15.60 5.31 -19.82
CA GLY A 306 15.89 4.60 -18.56
C GLY A 306 15.19 5.20 -17.35
N LYS A 307 15.21 6.53 -17.17
CA LYS A 307 14.55 7.20 -16.05
C LYS A 307 13.02 7.20 -16.17
N MET A 308 12.51 7.12 -17.41
CA MET A 308 11.09 7.09 -17.73
C MET A 308 10.52 5.67 -17.82
N LEU A 309 11.36 4.64 -17.75
CA LEU A 309 10.96 3.25 -17.94
C LEU A 309 10.12 2.71 -16.78
N PHE A 310 10.49 3.04 -15.55
CA PHE A 310 9.74 2.67 -14.35
C PHE A 310 8.25 3.08 -14.43
N PRO A 311 7.90 4.37 -14.61
CA PRO A 311 6.49 4.76 -14.68
C PRO A 311 5.79 4.14 -15.88
N ALA A 312 6.48 3.93 -17.02
CA ALA A 312 5.88 3.29 -18.20
C ALA A 312 5.50 1.81 -17.94
N VAL A 313 6.42 1.01 -17.40
CA VAL A 313 6.18 -0.39 -17.02
C VAL A 313 5.13 -0.48 -15.92
N PHE A 314 5.18 0.42 -14.95
CA PHE A 314 4.20 0.45 -13.88
C PHE A 314 2.80 0.81 -14.41
N MET A 315 2.62 1.89 -15.16
CA MET A 315 1.30 2.35 -15.63
C MET A 315 0.64 1.35 -16.59
N THR A 316 1.38 0.80 -17.55
CA THR A 316 0.85 -0.18 -18.52
C THR A 316 0.61 -1.56 -17.89
N GLY A 317 1.25 -1.86 -16.76
CA GLY A 317 1.22 -3.18 -16.11
C GLY A 317 0.67 -3.21 -14.69
N ASN A 318 0.15 -2.10 -14.15
CA ASN A 318 -0.20 -2.03 -12.73
C ASN A 318 -1.30 -3.03 -12.33
N THR A 319 -2.23 -3.35 -13.22
CA THR A 319 -3.26 -4.36 -12.94
C THR A 319 -2.64 -5.75 -12.88
N ILE A 320 -1.66 -6.04 -13.73
CA ILE A 320 -0.89 -7.28 -13.66
C ILE A 320 -0.19 -7.37 -12.31
N LEU A 321 0.46 -6.31 -11.85
CA LEU A 321 1.17 -6.28 -10.57
C LEU A 321 0.22 -6.38 -9.37
N ILE A 322 -0.81 -5.54 -9.30
CA ILE A 322 -1.63 -5.38 -8.10
C ILE A 322 -2.72 -6.46 -8.03
N TYR A 323 -3.39 -6.76 -9.15
CA TYR A 323 -4.45 -7.78 -9.17
C TYR A 323 -3.86 -9.19 -9.36
N GLY A 324 -2.88 -9.34 -10.26
CA GLY A 324 -2.37 -10.64 -10.64
C GLY A 324 -1.61 -11.39 -9.53
N GLN A 325 -0.97 -10.69 -8.60
CA GLN A 325 -0.30 -11.35 -7.45
C GLN A 325 -1.28 -12.12 -6.55
N PHE A 326 -2.54 -11.72 -6.55
CA PHE A 326 -3.62 -12.29 -5.76
C PHE A 326 -4.57 -13.17 -6.59
N MET A 327 -4.16 -13.57 -7.80
CA MET A 327 -5.03 -14.18 -8.80
C MET A 327 -5.85 -15.37 -8.29
N PHE A 328 -5.28 -16.22 -7.43
CA PHE A 328 -5.99 -17.34 -6.81
C PHE A 328 -6.68 -16.94 -5.50
N GLY A 329 -6.13 -15.98 -4.77
CA GLY A 329 -6.70 -15.46 -3.54
C GLY A 329 -8.08 -14.83 -3.74
N TRP A 330 -8.33 -14.20 -4.89
CA TRP A 330 -9.64 -13.64 -5.24
C TRP A 330 -10.77 -14.68 -5.33
N GLN A 331 -10.42 -15.95 -5.57
CA GLN A 331 -11.34 -17.08 -5.68
C GLN A 331 -11.15 -18.08 -4.52
N ALA A 332 -10.54 -17.65 -3.43
CA ALA A 332 -10.16 -18.55 -2.34
C ALA A 332 -11.38 -19.23 -1.69
N ALA A 333 -12.55 -18.57 -1.68
CA ALA A 333 -13.79 -19.13 -1.13
C ALA A 333 -14.34 -20.27 -2.00
N GLU A 334 -14.23 -20.15 -3.32
CA GLU A 334 -14.76 -21.12 -4.29
C GLU A 334 -13.70 -22.13 -4.77
N PHE A 335 -12.46 -22.01 -4.29
CA PHE A 335 -11.32 -22.77 -4.82
C PHE A 335 -11.47 -24.28 -4.71
N ASP A 336 -12.07 -24.79 -3.63
CA ASP A 336 -12.36 -26.22 -3.48
C ASP A 336 -13.32 -26.74 -4.55
N GLY A 337 -14.30 -25.92 -4.95
CA GLY A 337 -15.20 -26.23 -6.06
C GLY A 337 -14.50 -26.21 -7.42
N ILE A 338 -13.54 -25.30 -7.62
CA ILE A 338 -12.71 -25.28 -8.84
C ILE A 338 -11.88 -26.56 -8.94
N LEU A 339 -11.35 -27.07 -7.82
CA LEU A 339 -10.56 -28.31 -7.79
C LEU A 339 -11.40 -29.59 -7.96
N ALA A 340 -12.64 -29.59 -7.50
CA ALA A 340 -13.55 -30.73 -7.65
C ALA A 340 -14.11 -30.86 -9.07
N ASN A 341 -14.22 -29.75 -9.80
CA ASN A 341 -14.70 -29.74 -11.18
C ASN A 341 -13.60 -30.17 -12.18
N SER A 342 -14.02 -30.73 -13.31
CA SER A 342 -13.15 -31.19 -14.40
C SER A 342 -12.57 -30.05 -15.27
N VAL A 343 -12.18 -28.94 -14.65
CA VAL A 343 -11.63 -27.79 -15.36
C VAL A 343 -10.21 -28.08 -15.83
N ASN A 344 -9.95 -27.92 -17.14
CA ASN A 344 -8.60 -28.02 -17.67
C ASN A 344 -7.72 -26.89 -17.12
N ILE A 345 -6.67 -27.25 -16.38
CA ILE A 345 -5.77 -26.29 -15.74
C ILE A 345 -5.05 -25.40 -16.75
N LYS A 346 -4.76 -25.91 -17.96
CA LYS A 346 -4.16 -25.07 -19.02
C LYS A 346 -5.12 -23.98 -19.47
N ASP A 347 -6.42 -24.30 -19.59
CA ASP A 347 -7.45 -23.32 -19.93
C ASP A 347 -7.72 -22.36 -18.78
N PHE A 348 -7.58 -22.81 -17.53
CA PHE A 348 -7.60 -21.93 -16.36
C PHE A 348 -6.48 -20.88 -16.41
N PHE A 349 -5.23 -21.27 -16.72
CA PHE A 349 -4.14 -20.29 -16.89
C PHE A 349 -4.31 -19.41 -18.12
N ARG A 350 -4.85 -19.94 -19.23
CA ARG A 350 -5.21 -19.13 -20.41
C ARG A 350 -6.22 -18.06 -20.05
N ALA A 351 -7.25 -18.39 -19.27
CA ALA A 351 -8.25 -17.44 -18.82
C ALA A 351 -7.64 -16.28 -18.01
N LYS A 352 -6.77 -16.59 -17.04
CA LYS A 352 -6.05 -15.56 -16.26
C LYS A 352 -5.19 -14.67 -17.15
N LEU A 353 -4.49 -15.27 -18.10
CA LEU A 353 -3.64 -14.57 -19.07
C LEU A 353 -4.47 -13.67 -20.01
N ILE A 354 -5.64 -14.10 -20.47
CA ILE A 354 -6.59 -13.30 -21.25
C ILE A 354 -7.05 -12.08 -20.45
N LEU A 355 -7.49 -12.28 -19.20
CA LEU A 355 -7.91 -11.21 -18.29
C LEU A 355 -6.81 -10.15 -18.08
N LEU A 356 -5.58 -10.60 -17.79
CA LEU A 356 -4.43 -9.72 -17.59
C LEU A 356 -4.05 -8.97 -18.87
N THR A 357 -4.21 -9.60 -20.04
CA THR A 357 -3.95 -8.94 -21.32
C THR A 357 -5.00 -7.87 -21.60
N ILE A 358 -6.29 -8.17 -21.42
CA ILE A 358 -7.39 -7.21 -21.63
C ILE A 358 -7.22 -5.98 -20.74
N SER A 359 -6.94 -6.20 -19.46
CA SER A 359 -6.74 -5.10 -18.50
C SER A 359 -5.51 -4.25 -18.84
N ALA A 360 -4.36 -4.86 -19.15
CA ALA A 360 -3.17 -4.12 -19.56
C ALA A 360 -3.38 -3.36 -20.88
N SER A 361 -4.10 -3.95 -21.85
CA SER A 361 -4.45 -3.28 -23.11
C SER A 361 -5.31 -2.05 -22.87
N LEU A 362 -6.35 -2.17 -22.03
CA LEU A 362 -7.22 -1.04 -21.70
C LEU A 362 -6.43 0.12 -21.07
N LEU A 363 -5.55 -0.20 -20.11
CA LEU A 363 -4.71 0.81 -19.48
C LEU A 363 -3.74 1.46 -20.46
N THR A 364 -3.11 0.67 -21.34
CA THR A 364 -2.17 1.18 -22.34
C THR A 364 -2.87 2.08 -23.36
N VAL A 365 -4.11 1.75 -23.75
CA VAL A 365 -4.94 2.64 -24.58
C VAL A 365 -5.21 3.95 -23.84
N LEU A 366 -5.48 3.92 -22.53
CA LEU A 366 -5.63 5.15 -21.75
C LEU A 366 -4.30 5.90 -21.60
N THR A 367 -3.14 5.23 -21.57
CA THR A 367 -1.86 5.93 -21.51
C THR A 367 -1.50 6.63 -22.82
N THR A 368 -2.19 6.36 -23.94
CA THR A 368 -1.95 7.11 -25.18
C THR A 368 -2.30 8.59 -25.06
N PHE A 369 -3.08 9.01 -24.07
CA PHE A 369 -3.28 10.44 -23.76
C PHE A 369 -1.95 11.16 -23.45
N TYR A 370 -0.90 10.45 -23.02
CA TYR A 370 0.44 11.04 -22.85
C TYR A 370 1.15 11.34 -24.18
N ALA A 371 0.58 10.96 -25.33
CA ALA A 371 1.08 11.35 -26.64
C ALA A 371 1.13 12.87 -26.82
N TYR A 372 0.24 13.61 -26.15
CA TYR A 372 0.24 15.07 -26.17
C TYR A 372 1.54 15.68 -25.64
N LEU A 373 2.27 14.97 -24.77
CA LEU A 373 3.60 15.41 -24.31
C LEU A 373 4.66 15.11 -25.38
N SER A 374 4.69 13.88 -25.91
CA SER A 374 5.61 13.49 -26.99
C SER A 374 5.29 12.10 -27.54
N TRP A 375 5.49 11.90 -28.84
CA TRP A 375 5.46 10.58 -29.49
C TRP A 375 6.49 9.59 -28.90
N LYS A 376 7.59 10.09 -28.32
CA LYS A 376 8.61 9.24 -27.67
C LYS A 376 8.03 8.44 -26.50
N ILE A 377 7.03 9.00 -25.80
CA ILE A 377 6.34 8.32 -24.70
C ILE A 377 5.48 7.17 -25.21
N LEU A 378 4.88 7.30 -26.40
CA LEU A 378 4.09 6.21 -27.01
C LEU A 378 4.95 4.98 -27.29
N ILE A 379 6.16 5.17 -27.84
CA ILE A 379 7.08 4.05 -28.10
C ILE A 379 7.51 3.39 -26.80
N LEU A 380 7.81 4.21 -25.78
CA LEU A 380 8.14 3.73 -24.45
C LEU A 380 6.99 2.91 -23.83
N HIS A 381 5.76 3.40 -23.92
CA HIS A 381 4.56 2.70 -23.44
C HIS A 381 4.31 1.41 -24.21
N LEU A 382 4.50 1.40 -25.52
CA LEU A 382 4.35 0.19 -26.32
C LEU A 382 5.39 -0.88 -25.94
N ALA A 383 6.66 -0.50 -25.78
CA ALA A 383 7.72 -1.40 -25.32
C ALA A 383 7.40 -1.96 -23.93
N ALA A 384 7.00 -1.09 -23.00
CA ALA A 384 6.60 -1.46 -21.64
C ALA A 384 5.38 -2.38 -21.61
N TYR A 385 4.36 -2.10 -22.43
CA TYR A 385 3.16 -2.91 -22.57
C TYR A 385 3.47 -4.32 -23.07
N LEU A 386 4.26 -4.45 -24.14
CA LEU A 386 4.66 -5.74 -24.70
C LEU A 386 5.45 -6.57 -23.67
N TYR A 387 6.37 -5.93 -22.96
CA TYR A 387 7.07 -6.57 -21.84
C TYR A 387 6.09 -7.03 -20.75
N ASN A 388 5.09 -6.22 -20.41
CA ASN A 388 4.12 -6.54 -19.37
C ASN A 388 3.22 -7.74 -19.73
N ILE A 389 2.65 -7.76 -20.94
CA ILE A 389 1.81 -8.87 -21.36
C ILE A 389 2.62 -10.14 -21.64
N GLY A 390 3.86 -10.00 -22.11
CA GLY A 390 4.73 -11.11 -22.52
C GLY A 390 5.53 -11.73 -21.38
N VAL A 391 6.03 -10.93 -20.43
CA VAL A 391 6.93 -11.38 -19.35
C VAL A 391 6.29 -11.18 -17.98
N SER A 392 5.88 -9.95 -17.64
CA SER A 392 5.36 -9.64 -16.30
C SER A 392 4.17 -10.51 -15.93
N SER A 393 3.23 -10.74 -16.86
CA SER A 393 2.05 -11.58 -16.64
C SER A 393 2.42 -13.02 -16.24
N ILE A 394 3.47 -13.58 -16.84
CA ILE A 394 3.96 -14.94 -16.58
C ILE A 394 4.64 -15.00 -15.21
N VAL A 395 5.52 -14.05 -14.94
CA VAL A 395 6.26 -13.95 -13.67
C VAL A 395 5.28 -13.75 -12.51
N VAL A 396 4.29 -12.87 -12.66
CA VAL A 396 3.25 -12.67 -11.65
C VAL A 396 2.47 -13.96 -11.41
N LEU A 397 2.00 -14.63 -12.46
CA LEU A 397 1.23 -15.86 -12.30
C LEU A 397 2.05 -16.99 -11.66
N TYR A 398 3.34 -17.07 -11.97
CA TYR A 398 4.27 -17.99 -11.30
C TYR A 398 4.35 -17.70 -9.80
N PHE A 399 4.45 -16.44 -9.39
CA PHE A 399 4.44 -16.07 -7.98
C PHE A 399 3.07 -16.25 -7.32
N ALA A 400 1.98 -16.05 -8.06
CA ALA A 400 0.64 -16.32 -7.58
C ALA A 400 0.48 -17.79 -7.15
N THR A 401 1.13 -18.74 -7.83
CA THR A 401 1.10 -20.18 -7.42
C THR A 401 1.76 -20.46 -6.07
N ARG A 402 2.51 -19.48 -5.53
CA ARG A 402 3.16 -19.53 -4.21
C ARG A 402 2.45 -18.65 -3.18
N ASN A 403 1.32 -18.06 -3.54
CA ASN A 403 0.49 -17.30 -2.63
C ASN A 403 -0.62 -18.20 -2.08
N TYR A 404 -0.56 -18.49 -0.79
CA TYR A 404 -1.47 -19.38 -0.09
C TYR A 404 -2.43 -18.62 0.84
N LYS A 405 -2.44 -17.28 0.80
CA LYS A 405 -3.26 -16.46 1.70
C LYS A 405 -4.70 -16.34 1.18
N TYR A 406 -5.65 -16.58 2.09
CA TYR A 406 -7.07 -16.38 1.82
C TYR A 406 -7.37 -14.87 1.73
N ILE A 407 -8.19 -14.47 0.75
CA ILE A 407 -8.66 -13.09 0.64
C ILE A 407 -10.17 -13.08 0.76
N ASP A 408 -10.66 -12.40 1.79
CA ASP A 408 -12.09 -12.16 1.92
C ASP A 408 -12.52 -11.05 0.97
N ILE A 409 -13.31 -11.43 -0.04
CA ILE A 409 -13.86 -10.52 -1.06
C ILE A 409 -15.14 -9.83 -0.60
N SER A 410 -15.79 -10.31 0.47
CA SER A 410 -17.03 -9.75 1.02
C SER A 410 -16.79 -8.49 1.84
N LYS A 411 -15.58 -8.32 2.37
CA LYS A 411 -15.17 -7.14 3.15
C LYS A 411 -14.90 -5.92 2.27
N GLY A 412 -15.15 -4.73 2.83
CA GLY A 412 -14.88 -3.43 2.21
C GLY A 412 -13.44 -3.30 1.70
N ALA A 413 -13.30 -2.66 0.54
CA ALA A 413 -12.04 -2.54 -0.20
C ALA A 413 -11.12 -1.39 0.25
N GLN A 414 -11.69 -0.43 0.98
CA GLN A 414 -10.98 0.77 1.37
C GLN A 414 -10.08 0.44 2.55
N PHE A 415 -8.78 0.59 2.34
CA PHE A 415 -7.74 0.43 3.34
C PHE A 415 -7.58 -0.95 3.98
N ASN A 416 -8.13 -2.00 3.36
CA ASN A 416 -7.95 -3.39 3.75
C ASN A 416 -6.78 -4.03 2.96
N TRP A 417 -5.64 -4.18 3.62
CA TRP A 417 -4.42 -4.82 3.08
C TRP A 417 -4.35 -6.32 3.40
N GLU A 418 -5.43 -6.95 3.88
CA GLU A 418 -5.50 -8.40 4.08
C GLU A 418 -5.01 -9.15 2.83
N GLY A 419 -4.10 -10.10 3.01
CA GLY A 419 -3.49 -10.84 1.91
C GLY A 419 -2.22 -10.19 1.34
N VAL A 420 -2.04 -8.87 1.46
CA VAL A 420 -0.78 -8.20 1.12
C VAL A 420 0.26 -8.55 2.19
N SER A 421 1.32 -9.22 1.77
CA SER A 421 2.44 -9.62 2.60
C SER A 421 3.64 -8.74 2.26
N ALA A 422 4.59 -8.59 3.20
CA ALA A 422 5.90 -8.04 2.85
C ALA A 422 6.54 -8.80 1.68
N SER A 423 6.28 -10.12 1.60
CA SER A 423 6.66 -10.93 0.44
C SER A 423 5.97 -10.49 -0.84
N THR A 424 4.68 -10.10 -0.85
CA THR A 424 4.02 -9.66 -2.10
C THR A 424 4.51 -8.31 -2.59
N MET A 425 4.85 -7.37 -1.67
CA MET A 425 5.51 -6.12 -2.04
C MET A 425 6.92 -6.34 -2.60
N LEU A 426 7.73 -7.20 -1.95
CA LEU A 426 9.05 -7.57 -2.47
C LEU A 426 8.96 -8.25 -3.84
N LEU A 427 7.91 -9.03 -4.09
CA LEU A 427 7.68 -9.71 -5.37
C LEU A 427 7.33 -8.77 -6.53
N ALA A 428 6.95 -7.51 -6.26
CA ALA A 428 6.79 -6.49 -7.31
C ALA A 428 8.15 -5.97 -7.81
N LEU A 429 9.20 -5.99 -6.98
CA LEU A 429 10.52 -5.46 -7.33
C LEU A 429 11.17 -6.19 -8.52
N PRO A 430 11.24 -7.54 -8.56
CA PRO A 430 11.81 -8.24 -9.71
C PRO A 430 11.19 -7.82 -11.03
N ILE A 431 9.86 -7.64 -11.07
CA ILE A 431 9.12 -7.33 -12.29
C ILE A 431 9.38 -5.90 -12.77
N LEU A 432 9.51 -4.97 -11.83
CA LEU A 432 9.80 -3.56 -12.11
C LEU A 432 11.28 -3.33 -12.45
N LEU A 433 12.18 -4.15 -11.91
CA LEU A 433 13.63 -4.04 -12.11
C LEU A 433 14.16 -4.87 -13.28
N SER A 434 13.55 -6.01 -13.62
CA SER A 434 14.04 -6.86 -14.71
C SER A 434 14.09 -6.19 -16.09
N PRO A 435 13.23 -5.22 -16.46
CA PRO A 435 13.41 -4.46 -17.70
C PRO A 435 14.76 -3.74 -17.76
N TYR A 436 15.26 -3.25 -16.62
CA TYR A 436 16.52 -2.52 -16.55
C TYR A 436 17.73 -3.39 -16.84
N LEU A 437 17.68 -4.67 -16.47
CA LEU A 437 18.75 -5.64 -16.77
C LEU A 437 18.97 -5.79 -18.28
N ILE A 438 17.91 -5.63 -19.07
CA ILE A 438 17.97 -5.68 -20.53
C ILE A 438 18.22 -4.29 -21.12
N TYR A 439 17.57 -3.27 -20.57
CA TYR A 439 17.67 -1.90 -21.06
C TYR A 439 19.08 -1.34 -20.97
N PHE A 440 19.73 -1.43 -19.80
CA PHE A 440 21.03 -0.80 -19.55
C PHE A 440 22.15 -1.26 -20.49
N PRO A 441 22.42 -2.56 -20.69
CA PRO A 441 23.52 -2.98 -21.58
C PRO A 441 23.28 -2.55 -23.03
N LEU A 442 22.02 -2.56 -23.49
CA LEU A 442 21.66 -2.18 -24.85
C LEU A 442 21.56 -0.66 -25.03
N SER A 443 21.28 0.09 -23.97
CA SER A 443 21.20 1.56 -24.02
C SER A 443 22.57 2.23 -24.18
N LEU A 444 23.66 1.51 -23.88
CA LEU A 444 25.04 1.95 -24.16
C LEU A 444 25.29 2.17 -25.66
N ILE A 445 24.62 1.39 -26.52
CA ILE A 445 24.68 1.54 -27.98
C ILE A 445 23.75 2.67 -28.43
N GLY A 446 22.62 2.82 -27.76
CA GLY A 446 21.70 3.94 -27.94
C GLY A 446 20.39 3.74 -27.20
N PRO A 447 19.69 4.82 -26.80
CA PRO A 447 18.52 4.73 -25.93
C PRO A 447 17.36 3.93 -26.56
N TYR A 448 17.25 3.94 -27.90
CA TYR A 448 16.26 3.17 -28.64
C TYR A 448 16.59 1.67 -28.75
N TRP A 449 17.87 1.29 -28.76
CA TRP A 449 18.30 -0.12 -28.73
C TRP A 449 17.89 -0.78 -27.41
N GLY A 450 17.98 -0.04 -26.31
CA GLY A 450 17.44 -0.46 -25.02
C GLY A 450 15.93 -0.77 -25.08
N LEU A 451 15.13 0.09 -25.71
CA LEU A 451 13.69 -0.14 -25.88
C LEU A 451 13.39 -1.32 -26.81
N LEU A 452 14.14 -1.48 -27.89
CA LEU A 452 14.02 -2.62 -28.79
C LEU A 452 14.31 -3.94 -28.07
N GLY A 453 15.31 -3.98 -27.19
CA GLY A 453 15.60 -5.16 -26.38
C GLY A 453 14.44 -5.56 -25.47
N ILE A 454 13.84 -4.59 -24.78
CA ILE A 454 12.64 -4.82 -23.94
C ILE A 454 11.47 -5.33 -24.80
N THR A 455 11.24 -4.69 -25.94
CA THR A 455 10.18 -5.05 -26.88
C THR A 455 10.37 -6.48 -27.39
N PHE A 456 11.59 -6.83 -27.81
CA PHE A 456 11.94 -8.16 -28.27
C PHE A 456 11.69 -9.22 -27.19
N LEU A 457 12.09 -8.95 -25.94
CA LEU A 457 11.83 -9.85 -24.83
C LEU A 457 10.32 -10.06 -24.59
N GLY A 458 9.52 -8.98 -24.65
CA GLY A 458 8.06 -9.05 -24.56
C GLY A 458 7.43 -9.91 -25.66
N ILE A 459 7.84 -9.69 -26.91
CA ILE A 459 7.39 -10.46 -28.07
C ILE A 459 7.80 -11.92 -27.95
N ALA A 460 9.05 -12.21 -27.56
CA ALA A 460 9.53 -13.57 -27.33
C ALA A 460 8.69 -14.29 -26.25
N GLY A 461 8.33 -13.61 -25.17
CA GLY A 461 7.42 -14.12 -24.14
C GLY A 461 6.02 -14.45 -24.67
N LEU A 462 5.48 -13.61 -25.56
CA LEU A 462 4.19 -13.86 -26.21
C LEU A 462 4.22 -15.04 -27.19
N ILE A 463 5.28 -15.18 -27.99
CA ILE A 463 5.46 -16.30 -28.92
C ILE A 463 5.59 -17.62 -28.13
N THR A 464 6.36 -17.60 -27.05
CA THR A 464 6.59 -18.77 -26.19
C THR A 464 5.47 -19.03 -25.19
N ARG A 465 4.34 -18.31 -25.25
CA ARG A 465 3.24 -18.37 -24.27
C ARG A 465 2.67 -19.78 -24.06
N LYS A 466 2.62 -20.63 -25.09
CA LYS A 466 2.15 -22.03 -24.96
C LYS A 466 3.05 -22.86 -24.04
N PHE A 467 4.37 -22.65 -24.12
CA PHE A 467 5.35 -23.28 -23.24
C PHE A 467 5.13 -22.81 -21.80
N TRP A 468 5.03 -21.50 -21.58
CA TRP A 468 4.84 -20.92 -20.26
C TRP A 468 3.51 -21.33 -19.60
N ILE A 469 2.42 -21.46 -20.35
CA ILE A 469 1.15 -21.99 -19.83
C ILE A 469 1.33 -23.41 -19.31
N SER A 470 2.07 -24.25 -20.04
CA SER A 470 2.32 -25.63 -19.62
C SER A 470 3.23 -25.68 -18.38
N PHE A 471 4.25 -24.82 -18.33
CA PHE A 471 5.11 -24.65 -17.15
C PHE A 471 4.32 -24.21 -15.92
N LEU A 472 3.48 -23.16 -16.04
CA LEU A 472 2.64 -22.65 -14.96
C LEU A 472 1.62 -23.70 -14.48
N ALA A 473 0.99 -24.43 -15.40
CA ALA A 473 0.07 -25.51 -15.06
C ALA A 473 0.77 -26.62 -14.26
N ASN A 474 2.00 -26.98 -14.62
CA ASN A 474 2.79 -27.98 -13.89
C ASN A 474 3.18 -27.47 -12.49
N GLU A 475 3.63 -26.22 -12.38
CA GLU A 475 3.94 -25.62 -11.08
C GLU A 475 2.71 -25.52 -10.16
N PHE A 476 1.55 -25.19 -10.73
CA PHE A 476 0.28 -25.18 -10.01
C PHE A 476 -0.11 -26.58 -9.54
N GLN A 477 0.01 -27.61 -10.39
CA GLN A 477 -0.31 -29.00 -10.01
C GLN A 477 0.51 -29.46 -8.80
N LYS A 478 1.80 -29.12 -8.75
CA LYS A 478 2.67 -29.43 -7.59
C LYS A 478 2.19 -28.78 -6.28
N ARG A 479 1.50 -27.64 -6.38
CA ARG A 479 1.15 -26.79 -5.22
C ARG A 479 -0.34 -26.71 -4.93
N LYS A 480 -1.23 -27.24 -5.79
CA LYS A 480 -2.70 -27.06 -5.69
C LYS A 480 -3.26 -27.45 -4.33
N HIS A 481 -2.79 -28.54 -3.74
CA HIS A 481 -3.22 -28.99 -2.41
C HIS A 481 -2.69 -28.09 -1.29
N GLN A 482 -1.52 -27.48 -1.50
CA GLN A 482 -0.98 -26.49 -0.57
C GLN A 482 -1.80 -25.20 -0.60
N ILE A 483 -2.21 -24.76 -1.80
CA ILE A 483 -3.09 -23.61 -2.01
C ILE A 483 -4.44 -23.85 -1.36
N ALA A 484 -5.10 -24.97 -1.65
CA ALA A 484 -6.39 -25.30 -1.06
C ALA A 484 -6.34 -25.35 0.47
N ALA A 485 -5.33 -26.02 1.03
CA ALA A 485 -5.20 -26.11 2.48
C ALA A 485 -4.88 -24.75 3.11
N GLY A 486 -4.07 -23.89 2.47
CA GLY A 486 -3.82 -22.52 2.93
C GLY A 486 -5.08 -21.65 2.91
N PHE A 487 -5.94 -21.78 1.89
CA PHE A 487 -7.21 -21.06 1.83
C PHE A 487 -8.20 -21.52 2.91
N ARG A 488 -8.20 -22.82 3.26
CA ARG A 488 -9.04 -23.36 4.36
C ARG A 488 -8.61 -22.89 5.75
N GLU A 489 -7.33 -22.57 5.94
CA GLU A 489 -6.80 -22.03 7.21
C GLU A 489 -7.37 -20.63 7.54
N ARG A 490 -7.91 -19.90 6.55
CA ARG A 490 -8.46 -18.53 6.71
C ARG A 490 -7.53 -17.56 7.46
N SER A 491 -6.21 -17.71 7.25
CA SER A 491 -5.15 -16.94 7.92
C SER A 491 -4.91 -15.56 7.31
#